data_AF-A0A7Z0J635-F1
#
_entry.id   AF-A0A7Z0J635-F1
#
_cell.length_a   1.000
_cell.length_b   1.000
_cell.length_c   1.000
_cell.angle_alpha   90.00
_cell.angle_beta   90.00
_cell.angle_gamma   90.00
#
_symmetry.space_group_name_H-M   'P 1'
#
loop_
_entity.id
_entity.type
_entity.pdbx_description
1 polymer ?
#
loop_
_entity_poly.entity_id
_entity_poly.type
_entity_poly.pdbx_seq_one_letter_code
_entity_poly.pdbx_strand_id
1 'polypeptide(L)'
;MLSNLTWWHLLISLGVLAVVAFVIVMIIVAVVRAVRKSAAPPVHSLQVPLGSRPVPSADPTVQLQKLAELRAEGLISDAEHEAKRTEILGRL
;
A
#
# COMPACT_ATOMS: atom_id res chain seq x y z
N MET A 1 42.83 13.59 11.15
CA MET A 1 42.66 12.68 9.99
C MET A 1 41.49 11.69 10.17
N LEU A 2 40.50 12.00 11.03
CA LEU A 2 39.37 11.11 11.34
C LEU A 2 38.07 11.44 10.57
N SER A 3 38.05 12.56 9.83
CA SER A 3 36.85 13.06 9.13
C SER A 3 36.47 12.22 7.90
N ASN A 4 37.41 11.47 7.32
CA ASN A 4 37.12 10.59 6.17
C ASN A 4 36.31 9.35 6.55
N LEU A 5 36.39 8.89 7.81
CA LEU A 5 35.74 7.64 8.21
C LEU A 5 34.22 7.82 8.39
N THR A 6 33.81 8.94 8.98
CA THR A 6 32.39 9.26 9.22
C THR A 6 31.63 9.46 7.90
N TRP A 7 32.27 10.03 6.88
CA TRP A 7 31.62 10.26 5.59
C TRP A 7 31.35 8.96 4.83
N TRP A 8 32.31 8.02 4.84
CA TRP A 8 32.11 6.69 4.26
C TRP A 8 31.03 5.90 4.98
N HIS A 9 31.01 5.94 6.32
CA HIS A 9 29.96 5.27 7.08
C HIS A 9 28.57 5.85 6.80
N LEU A 10 28.44 7.18 6.71
CA LEU A 10 27.17 7.81 6.33
C LEU A 10 26.68 7.37 4.95
N LEU A 11 27.59 7.28 3.98
CA LEU A 11 27.24 6.85 2.62
C LEU A 11 26.82 5.37 2.57
N ILE A 12 27.50 4.52 3.34
CA ILE A 12 27.13 3.10 3.50
C ILE A 12 25.79 2.97 4.24
N SER A 13 25.60 3.67 5.36
CA SER A 13 24.34 3.64 6.12
C SER A 13 23.16 4.13 5.29
N LEU A 14 23.35 5.19 4.50
CA LEU A 14 22.32 5.70 3.59
C LEU A 14 22.01 4.69 2.49
N GLY A 15 23.04 4.04 1.92
CA GLY A 15 22.89 2.99 0.93
C GLY A 15 22.11 1.79 1.47
N VAL A 16 22.47 1.30 2.65
CA VAL A 16 21.75 0.18 3.32
C VAL A 16 20.31 0.57 3.61
N LEU A 17 20.06 1.78 4.11
CA LEU A 17 18.70 2.26 4.38
C LEU A 17 17.86 2.33 3.10
N ALA A 18 18.44 2.80 1.99
CA ALA A 18 17.78 2.83 0.69
C ALA A 18 17.46 1.42 0.17
N VAL A 19 18.39 0.47 0.32
CA VAL A 19 18.16 -0.93 -0.06
C VAL A 19 17.05 -1.56 0.77
N VAL A 20 17.04 -1.35 2.08
CA VAL A 20 15.98 -1.85 2.97
C VAL A 20 14.63 -1.25 2.58
N ALA A 21 14.56 0.06 2.36
CA ALA A 21 13.34 0.72 1.90
C ALA A 21 12.86 0.15 0.56
N PHE A 22 13.77 -0.07 -0.39
CA PHE A 22 13.45 -0.65 -1.70
C PHE A 22 12.91 -2.08 -1.57
N VAL A 23 13.52 -2.91 -0.72
CA VAL A 23 13.04 -4.28 -0.45
C VAL A 23 11.65 -4.27 0.14
N ILE A 24 11.38 -3.39 1.13
CA ILE A 24 10.05 -3.23 1.72
C ILE A 24 9.02 -2.86 0.66
N VAL A 25 9.31 -1.85 -0.17
CA VAL A 25 8.43 -1.44 -1.27
C VAL A 25 8.20 -2.59 -2.26
N MET A 26 9.26 -3.32 -2.62
CA MET A 26 9.17 -4.45 -3.55
C MET A 26 8.28 -5.56 -2.98
N ILE A 27 8.42 -5.88 -1.69
CA ILE A 27 7.57 -6.85 -0.99
C ILE A 27 6.12 -6.38 -0.99
N ILE A 28 5.84 -5.13 -0.61
CA ILE A 28 4.48 -4.57 -0.60
C ILE A 28 3.88 -4.67 -2.00
N VAL A 29 4.61 -4.26 -3.03
CA VAL A 29 4.16 -4.34 -4.43
C VAL A 29 3.93 -5.80 -4.84
N ALA A 30 4.79 -6.73 -4.45
CA ALA A 30 4.65 -8.14 -4.74
C ALA A 30 3.41 -8.74 -4.06
N VAL A 31 3.15 -8.41 -2.79
CA VAL A 31 1.96 -8.84 -2.04
C VAL A 31 0.70 -8.25 -2.66
N VAL A 32 0.65 -6.94 -2.90
CA VAL A 32 -0.49 -6.28 -3.56
C VAL A 32 -0.72 -6.89 -4.95
N ARG A 33 0.34 -7.14 -5.72
CA ARG A 33 0.22 -7.77 -7.04
C ARG A 33 -0.25 -9.22 -6.93
N ALA A 34 0.20 -9.98 -5.93
CA ALA A 34 -0.24 -11.34 -5.68
C ALA A 34 -1.72 -11.38 -5.29
N VAL A 35 -2.16 -10.52 -4.37
CA VAL A 35 -3.58 -10.39 -3.98
C VAL A 35 -4.45 -10.00 -5.19
N ARG A 36 -4.01 -9.01 -5.98
CA ARG A 36 -4.73 -8.60 -7.21
C ARG A 36 -4.75 -9.70 -8.27
N LYS A 37 -3.71 -10.52 -8.35
CA LYS A 37 -3.62 -11.63 -9.31
C LYS A 37 -4.40 -12.86 -8.83
N SER A 38 -4.55 -13.06 -7.52
CA SER A 38 -5.44 -14.08 -6.94
C SER A 38 -6.92 -13.72 -7.02
N ALA A 39 -7.26 -12.43 -7.24
CA ALA A 39 -8.61 -12.00 -7.61
C ALA A 39 -8.93 -12.22 -9.11
N ALA A 40 -7.97 -12.68 -9.91
CA ALA A 40 -8.22 -13.11 -11.28
C ALA A 40 -8.45 -14.64 -11.28
N PRO A 41 -9.70 -15.14 -11.46
CA PRO A 41 -9.89 -16.57 -11.69
C PRO A 41 -9.08 -17.00 -12.92
N PRO A 42 -8.49 -18.21 -12.90
CA PRO A 42 -7.76 -18.74 -14.04
C PRO A 42 -8.75 -19.16 -15.12
N VAL A 43 -9.25 -18.21 -15.89
CA VAL A 43 -9.99 -18.51 -17.12
C VAL A 43 -9.01 -18.54 -18.28
N HIS A 44 -8.47 -19.73 -18.47
CA HIS A 44 -7.98 -20.18 -19.76
C HIS A 44 -9.20 -20.32 -20.69
N SER A 45 -9.73 -19.21 -21.18
CA SER A 45 -10.70 -19.22 -22.27
C SER A 45 -10.73 -17.83 -22.89
N LEU A 46 -10.31 -17.80 -24.16
CA LEU A 46 -10.75 -16.89 -25.23
C LEU A 46 -11.81 -15.87 -24.79
N GLN A 47 -11.58 -14.59 -25.15
CA GLN A 47 -12.58 -13.54 -25.48
C GLN A 47 -12.41 -12.23 -24.69
N VAL A 48 -11.79 -11.25 -25.37
CA VAL A 48 -11.99 -9.79 -25.20
C VAL A 48 -13.43 -9.50 -25.66
N PRO A 49 -14.29 -8.66 -25.02
CA PRO A 49 -14.04 -7.22 -24.83
C PRO A 49 -14.71 -6.48 -23.62
N LEU A 50 -14.16 -5.29 -23.31
CA LEU A 50 -14.76 -4.13 -22.61
C LEU A 50 -15.34 -4.29 -21.18
N GLY A 51 -14.83 -3.44 -20.27
CA GLY A 51 -15.44 -3.13 -18.96
C GLY A 51 -14.91 -4.02 -17.84
N SER A 52 -13.94 -3.59 -17.04
CA SER A 52 -14.26 -2.81 -15.84
C SER A 52 -13.00 -2.10 -15.36
N ARG A 53 -12.90 -0.81 -15.68
CA ARG A 53 -12.13 0.13 -14.87
C ARG A 53 -12.62 -0.05 -13.43
N PRO A 54 -11.77 -0.22 -12.41
CA PRO A 54 -12.24 -0.18 -11.03
C PRO A 54 -12.78 1.24 -10.83
N VAL A 55 -14.10 1.40 -10.91
CA VAL A 55 -14.77 2.61 -10.45
C VAL A 55 -14.37 2.71 -8.98
N PRO A 56 -13.69 3.77 -8.53
CA PRO A 56 -13.49 3.98 -7.11
C PRO A 56 -14.89 4.07 -6.52
N SER A 57 -15.31 3.01 -5.83
CA SER A 57 -16.67 2.93 -5.31
C SER A 57 -16.90 4.12 -4.41
N ALA A 58 -17.83 4.98 -4.81
CA ALA A 58 -18.43 6.03 -3.99
C ALA A 58 -19.30 5.43 -2.86
N ASP A 59 -19.08 4.15 -2.53
CA ASP A 59 -19.80 3.44 -1.50
C ASP A 59 -19.07 3.64 -0.17
N PRO A 60 -19.70 4.33 0.80
CA PRO A 60 -19.11 4.62 2.10
C PRO A 60 -18.70 3.35 2.85
N THR A 61 -19.40 2.23 2.62
CA THR A 61 -19.10 0.95 3.27
C THR A 61 -17.76 0.37 2.82
N VAL A 62 -17.45 0.46 1.52
CA VAL A 62 -16.18 0.01 0.94
C VAL A 62 -15.01 0.87 1.43
N GLN A 63 -15.24 2.18 1.59
CA GLN A 63 -14.22 3.09 2.14
C GLN A 63 -13.92 2.80 3.60
N LEU A 64 -14.94 2.51 4.41
CA LEU A 64 -14.78 2.10 5.81
C LEU A 64 -14.03 0.78 5.94
N GLN A 65 -14.33 -0.21 5.08
CA GLN A 65 -13.64 -1.49 5.08
C GLN A 65 -12.15 -1.32 4.75
N LYS A 66 -11.82 -0.50 3.74
CA LYS A 66 -10.44 -0.19 3.39
C LYS A 66 -9.70 0.56 4.51
N LEU A 67 -10.40 1.44 5.25
CA LEU A 67 -9.84 2.12 6.41
C LEU A 67 -9.49 1.15 7.55
N ALA A 68 -10.36 0.17 7.81
CA ALA A 68 -10.11 -0.87 8.81
C ALA A 68 -8.92 -1.77 8.42
N GLU A 69 -8.77 -2.08 7.13
CA GLU A 69 -7.63 -2.82 6.58
C GLU A 69 -6.31 -2.06 6.76
N LEU A 70 -6.28 -0.77 6.39
CA LEU A 70 -5.09 0.09 6.59
C LEU A 70 -4.69 0.23 8.06
N ARG A 71 -5.68 0.25 8.97
CA ARG A 71 -5.41 0.24 10.43
C ARG A 71 -4.82 -1.09 10.87
N ALA A 72 -5.38 -2.21 10.40
CA ALA A 72 -4.89 -3.55 10.75
C ALA A 72 -3.47 -3.80 10.23
N GLU A 73 -3.11 -3.19 9.11
CA GLU A 73 -1.76 -3.21 8.53
C GLU A 73 -0.79 -2.24 9.23
N GLY A 74 -1.27 -1.41 10.16
CA GLY A 74 -0.47 -0.41 10.88
C GLY A 74 -0.02 0.77 10.00
N LEU A 75 -0.65 0.96 8.84
CA LEU A 75 -0.33 2.04 7.90
C LEU A 75 -0.93 3.39 8.30
N ILE A 76 -1.96 3.36 9.14
CA ILE A 76 -2.60 4.55 9.71
C ILE A 76 -2.74 4.38 11.21
N SER A 77 -2.61 5.48 11.95
CA SER A 77 -2.82 5.49 13.39
C SER A 77 -4.31 5.43 13.75
N ASP A 78 -4.60 5.02 14.98
CA ASP A 78 -5.97 5.01 15.53
C ASP A 78 -6.67 6.37 15.41
N ALA A 79 -5.93 7.46 15.62
CA ALA A 79 -6.44 8.82 15.51
C ALA A 79 -6.85 9.19 14.07
N GLU A 80 -6.06 8.78 13.08
CA GLU A 80 -6.35 9.02 11.66
C GLU A 80 -7.50 8.16 11.16
N HIS A 81 -7.59 6.92 11.64
CA HIS A 81 -8.71 6.04 11.34
C HIS A 81 -10.03 6.66 11.82
N GLU A 82 -10.08 7.11 13.08
CA GLU A 82 -11.30 7.67 13.66
C GLU A 82 -11.70 8.99 12.98
N ALA A 83 -10.72 9.88 12.70
CA ALA A 83 -10.97 11.11 11.96
C ALA A 83 -11.60 10.84 10.58
N LYS A 84 -11.03 9.92 9.80
CA LYS A 84 -11.58 9.57 8.48
C LYS A 84 -12.91 8.84 8.56
N ARG A 85 -13.13 7.99 9.56
CA ARG A 85 -14.41 7.33 9.81
C ARG A 85 -15.51 8.35 10.06
N THR A 86 -15.25 9.36 10.88
CA THR A 86 -16.22 10.44 11.13
C THR A 86 -16.48 11.29 9.90
N GLU A 87 -15.46 11.55 9.06
CA GLU A 87 -15.63 12.27 7.79
C GLU A 87 -16.54 11.49 6.81
N ILE A 88 -16.34 10.18 6.70
CA ILE A 88 -17.13 9.33 5.80
C ILE A 88 -18.57 9.20 6.29
N LEU A 89 -18.77 9.00 7.60
CA LEU A 89 -20.11 8.93 8.20
C LEU A 89 -20.83 10.28 8.17
N GLY A 90 -20.11 11.40 8.27
CA GLY A 90 -20.68 12.74 8.18
C GLY A 90 -21.08 13.18 6.76
N ARG A 91 -20.71 12.42 5.72
CA ARG A 91 -21.13 12.65 4.33
C ARG A 91 -22.36 11.82 3.91
N LEU A 92 -22.87 10.94 4.78
CA LEU A 92 -24.16 10.24 4.60
C LEU A 92 -25.31 11.13 5.07
#